data_AF-A0A356XIS7-F1
#
_entry.id   AF-A0A356XIS7-F1
#
_cell.length_a   1.000
_cell.length_b   1.000
_cell.length_c   1.000
_cell.angle_alpha   90.00
_cell.angle_beta   90.00
_cell.angle_gamma   90.00
#
_symmetry.space_group_name_H-M   'P 1'
#
loop_
_entity.id
_entity.type
_entity.pdbx_description
1 polymer ?
#
loop_
_entity_poly.entity_id
_entity_poly.type
_entity_poly.pdbx_seq_one_letter_code
_entity_poly.pdbx_strand_id
1 'polypeptide(L)'
;MEASCLFQPQLFREYLSALRRTFKTREEYPFSQEETPRQLLEELQGLSDSRTIEKHALLMPGSRISYIWQAVVFSDGSDPDVQQRLNRVISLRMTPRLFDIGWYTFQYHYKNGALQSALQSACTAYSRIDPLAFQKHLLSRIPLNGEDVAAAAASGATAPSASIAAGASDAAASGATAPSASIAAGASDAAASGASDAAGASVAAGASDAAASGATDLFLPLVTEMQKDSELNLTQYSLEHRIRQDSPFQQALYEHFFAVCSPRAVRLNQGELIHILPETGEAALTAVLQNYMTRADFLEFSDDLNEAILQRAGMPVPDGDWYGIPASESEKLRKWHTLFHIRRFYGNAGIKYQIYSSFYEDMLNVEVSEDGRALFIDFGGFVVVDPREQQNISYLYEKALFKSEFDIYKNGDKTTDSWFVTRRQIPEARDVIIENITDSILRLVFHEIGKLYVKDLLSDMIRTQKIEIRKKRRMKSTATASAAAAASGASAAASTSAPDSAPAVATASAPDSAAPSKRPTASAGERSAGDRTAGSLSQ
;
A
#
# COMPACT_ATOMS: atom_id res chain seq x y z
N MET A 1 59.32 33.74 17.23
CA MET A 1 58.03 34.42 17.49
C MET A 1 57.08 33.36 18.00
N GLU A 2 57.04 33.18 19.31
CA GLU A 2 56.06 32.31 19.96
C GLU A 2 54.83 33.17 20.25
N ALA A 3 53.76 32.96 19.47
CA ALA A 3 52.47 33.56 19.76
C ALA A 3 51.80 32.72 20.86
N SER A 4 52.08 33.06 22.10
CA SER A 4 51.29 32.63 23.25
C SER A 4 49.86 33.15 23.07
N CYS A 5 48.97 32.29 22.60
CA CYS A 5 47.53 32.52 22.62
C CYS A 5 47.06 32.52 24.08
N LEU A 6 47.13 33.69 24.72
CA LEU A 6 46.55 33.91 26.04
C LEU A 6 45.02 33.84 25.89
N PHE A 7 44.46 32.69 26.24
CA PHE A 7 43.03 32.46 26.35
C PHE A 7 42.39 33.54 27.22
N GLN A 8 41.47 34.32 26.65
CA GLN A 8 40.76 35.39 27.34
C GLN A 8 39.42 34.90 27.89
N PRO A 9 39.29 34.68 29.21
CA PRO A 9 38.12 34.04 29.78
C PRO A 9 36.83 34.87 29.70
N GLN A 10 36.93 36.18 29.48
CA GLN A 10 35.79 37.10 29.44
C GLN A 10 35.10 37.11 28.07
N LEU A 11 35.88 37.10 26.98
CA LEU A 11 35.36 37.12 25.60
C LEU A 11 34.63 35.82 25.26
N PHE A 12 35.13 34.69 25.76
CA PHE A 12 34.44 33.40 25.67
C PHE A 12 33.09 33.39 26.42
N ARG A 13 32.99 34.06 27.59
CA ARG A 13 31.72 34.18 28.35
C ARG A 13 30.70 35.08 27.66
N GLU A 14 31.12 36.13 26.97
CA GLU A 14 30.25 36.94 26.10
C GLU A 14 29.80 36.15 24.87
N TYR A 15 30.69 35.37 24.26
CA TYR A 15 30.34 34.52 23.12
C TYR A 15 29.38 33.39 23.51
N LEU A 16 29.54 32.78 24.69
CA LEU A 16 28.64 31.76 25.22
C LEU A 16 27.28 32.32 25.67
N SER A 17 27.22 33.57 26.14
CA SER A 17 25.95 34.23 26.48
C SER A 17 25.25 34.81 25.25
N ALA A 18 26.01 35.21 24.23
CA ALA A 18 25.52 35.44 22.87
C ALA A 18 25.01 34.13 22.26
N LEU A 19 25.73 33.00 22.39
CA LEU A 19 25.33 31.65 21.98
C LEU A 19 24.14 31.11 22.78
N ARG A 20 24.03 31.30 24.08
CA ARG A 20 22.82 30.92 24.84
C ARG A 20 21.63 31.85 24.59
N ARG A 21 21.88 33.02 24.00
CA ARG A 21 20.84 33.88 23.39
C ARG A 21 20.56 33.51 21.92
N THR A 22 21.49 32.88 21.21
CA THR A 22 21.36 32.52 19.78
C THR A 22 21.11 31.03 19.52
N PHE A 23 21.30 30.17 20.51
CA PHE A 23 21.13 28.72 20.52
C PHE A 23 20.49 28.34 21.85
N LYS A 24 19.16 28.34 21.84
CA LYS A 24 18.41 27.26 22.45
C LYS A 24 17.79 26.41 21.33
N THR A 25 18.47 25.37 20.88
CA THR A 25 18.04 24.46 19.81
C THR A 25 18.55 23.06 20.16
N ARG A 26 17.72 22.16 20.64
CA ARG A 26 16.77 21.32 19.88
C ARG A 26 15.48 21.23 20.70
N GLU A 27 14.55 22.18 20.53
CA GLU A 27 13.28 22.24 21.30
C GLU A 27 13.46 22.08 22.84
N GLU A 28 14.58 22.61 23.33
CA GLU A 28 15.46 22.04 24.37
C GLU A 28 14.80 21.53 25.67
N TYR A 29 14.69 20.20 25.73
CA TYR A 29 14.32 19.29 26.81
C TYR A 29 12.86 19.34 27.31
N PRO A 30 11.93 18.63 26.65
CA PRO A 30 10.56 18.44 27.15
C PRO A 30 10.43 17.72 28.51
N PHE A 31 11.51 17.17 29.10
CA PHE A 31 11.39 16.26 30.26
C PHE A 31 12.45 16.42 31.37
N SER A 32 13.36 17.39 31.33
CA SER A 32 14.51 17.35 32.25
C SER A 32 14.21 17.76 33.70
N GLN A 33 13.02 18.30 34.00
CA GLN A 33 12.60 18.65 35.37
C GLN A 33 11.08 18.43 35.54
N GLU A 34 10.65 17.18 35.76
CA GLU A 34 9.25 16.82 36.03
C GLU A 34 8.60 17.64 37.15
N GLU A 35 9.41 18.14 38.10
CA GLU A 35 8.92 18.91 39.23
C GLU A 35 8.31 20.26 38.81
N THR A 36 8.80 20.91 37.75
CA THR A 36 8.33 22.25 37.40
C THR A 36 6.91 22.25 36.80
N PRO A 37 6.57 21.35 35.85
CA PRO A 37 5.19 21.21 35.38
C PRO A 37 4.21 20.81 36.50
N ARG A 38 4.59 19.91 37.42
CA ARG A 38 3.75 19.50 38.55
C ARG A 38 3.48 20.65 39.52
N GLN A 39 4.51 21.41 39.89
CA GLN A 39 4.36 22.62 40.71
C GLN A 39 3.42 23.64 40.06
N LEU A 40 3.51 23.81 38.74
CA LEU A 40 2.58 24.69 38.01
C LEU A 40 1.13 24.18 38.09
N LEU A 41 0.92 22.87 37.99
CA LEU A 41 -0.42 22.27 38.14
C LEU A 41 -0.97 22.47 39.56
N GLU A 42 -0.16 22.24 40.60
CA GLU A 42 -0.56 22.47 42.00
C GLU A 42 -0.89 23.94 42.26
N GLU A 43 -0.07 24.86 41.75
CA GLU A 43 -0.33 26.30 41.83
C GLU A 43 -1.66 26.66 41.15
N LEU A 44 -1.94 26.12 39.96
CA LEU A 44 -3.18 26.37 39.23
C LEU A 44 -4.40 25.73 39.90
N GLN A 45 -4.25 24.57 40.54
CA GLN A 45 -5.31 23.91 41.33
C GLN A 45 -5.76 24.78 42.51
N GLY A 46 -4.83 25.48 43.14
CA GLY A 46 -5.11 26.41 44.24
C GLY A 46 -5.85 27.70 43.84
N LEU A 47 -5.97 28.00 42.55
CA LEU A 47 -6.61 29.23 42.05
C LEU A 47 -8.08 28.98 41.66
N SER A 48 -9.03 29.50 42.44
CA SER A 48 -10.46 29.32 42.21
C SER A 48 -11.15 30.45 41.43
N ASP A 49 -10.57 31.66 41.38
CA ASP A 49 -11.19 32.83 40.75
C ASP A 49 -10.56 33.15 39.39
N SER A 50 -11.38 33.49 38.39
CA SER A 50 -10.93 33.93 37.06
C SER A 50 -9.95 35.11 37.15
N ARG A 51 -10.16 36.04 38.09
CA ARG A 51 -9.26 37.19 38.28
C ARG A 51 -7.91 36.79 38.85
N THR A 52 -7.87 35.79 39.73
CA THR A 52 -6.59 35.32 40.31
C THR A 52 -5.79 34.54 39.27
N ILE A 53 -6.46 33.77 38.40
CA ILE A 53 -5.84 33.11 37.24
C ILE A 53 -5.24 34.13 36.28
N GLU A 54 -5.97 35.20 35.94
CA GLU A 54 -5.45 36.28 35.08
C GLU A 54 -4.22 36.97 35.69
N LYS A 55 -4.29 37.31 36.97
CA LYS A 55 -3.15 37.93 37.68
C LYS A 55 -1.95 36.98 37.71
N HIS A 56 -2.16 35.70 37.99
CA HIS A 56 -1.11 34.69 37.98
C HIS A 56 -0.51 34.53 36.58
N ALA A 57 -1.35 34.43 35.55
CA ALA A 57 -0.94 34.33 34.16
C ALA A 57 -0.05 35.50 33.75
N LEU A 58 -0.39 36.74 34.12
CA LEU A 58 0.39 37.96 33.80
C LEU A 58 1.70 38.07 34.58
N LEU A 59 1.74 37.58 35.82
CA LEU A 59 2.95 37.61 36.66
C LEU A 59 3.91 36.44 36.39
N MET A 60 3.48 35.44 35.62
CA MET A 60 4.30 34.26 35.32
C MET A 60 5.60 34.65 34.58
N PRO A 61 6.77 34.22 35.07
CA PRO A 61 8.05 34.42 34.38
C PRO A 61 8.07 33.77 33.01
N GLY A 62 8.74 34.39 32.03
CA GLY A 62 8.84 33.84 30.68
C GLY A 62 9.45 32.44 30.60
N SER A 63 10.34 32.09 31.54
CA SER A 63 10.90 30.73 31.66
C SER A 63 9.90 29.69 32.13
N ARG A 64 8.87 30.09 32.91
CA ARG A 64 7.81 29.18 33.36
C ARG A 64 6.75 28.95 32.29
N ILE A 65 6.51 29.95 31.45
CA ILE A 65 5.52 29.89 30.35
C ILE A 65 5.81 28.75 29.37
N SER A 66 7.07 28.42 29.12
CA SER A 66 7.42 27.28 28.25
C SER A 66 7.01 25.92 28.82
N TYR A 67 6.79 25.79 30.14
CA TYR A 67 6.35 24.53 30.75
C TYR A 67 4.83 24.33 30.69
N ILE A 68 4.05 25.32 30.23
CA ILE A 68 2.59 25.21 30.18
C ILE A 68 2.17 24.03 29.30
N TRP A 69 2.82 23.82 28.16
CA TRP A 69 2.51 22.69 27.27
C TRP A 69 2.84 21.34 27.91
N GLN A 70 3.92 21.26 28.68
CA GLN A 70 4.23 20.06 29.46
C GLN A 70 3.18 19.84 30.55
N ALA A 71 2.76 20.89 31.26
CA ALA A 71 1.71 20.80 32.27
C ALA A 71 0.39 20.28 31.67
N VAL A 72 0.04 20.72 30.45
CA VAL A 72 -1.11 20.16 29.71
C VAL A 72 -0.92 18.66 29.46
N VAL A 73 0.25 18.23 28.96
CA VAL A 73 0.55 16.81 28.74
C VAL A 73 0.48 16.01 30.06
N PHE A 74 1.01 16.53 31.16
CA PHE A 74 0.99 15.88 32.48
C PHE A 74 -0.41 15.80 33.10
N SER A 75 -1.29 16.76 32.81
CA SER A 75 -2.66 16.74 33.32
C SER A 75 -3.51 15.63 32.70
N ASP A 76 -3.15 15.22 31.48
CA ASP A 76 -3.83 14.24 30.63
C ASP A 76 -5.35 14.46 30.49
N GLY A 77 -5.83 15.68 30.79
CA GLY A 77 -7.27 16.00 30.84
C GLY A 77 -8.04 15.35 31.99
N SER A 78 -7.36 14.78 32.99
CA SER A 78 -7.99 14.11 34.14
C SER A 78 -8.85 15.05 34.99
N ASP A 79 -8.50 16.34 35.01
CA ASP A 79 -9.22 17.40 35.73
C ASP A 79 -9.64 18.50 34.74
N PRO A 80 -10.94 18.60 34.38
CA PRO A 80 -11.43 19.57 33.41
C PRO A 80 -11.28 21.02 33.89
N ASP A 81 -11.33 21.27 35.20
CA ASP A 81 -11.17 22.61 35.76
C ASP A 81 -9.73 23.08 35.59
N VAL A 82 -8.76 22.22 35.90
CA VAL A 82 -7.33 22.51 35.68
C VAL A 82 -7.04 22.72 34.20
N GLN A 83 -7.63 21.91 33.33
CA GLN A 83 -7.49 22.08 31.88
C GLN A 83 -8.06 23.42 31.40
N GLN A 84 -9.23 23.82 31.90
CA GLN A 84 -9.82 25.12 31.58
C GLN A 84 -8.93 26.28 32.05
N ARG A 85 -8.31 26.16 33.24
CA ARG A 85 -7.34 27.14 33.77
C ARG A 85 -6.09 27.21 32.90
N LEU A 86 -5.52 26.08 32.49
CA LEU A 86 -4.39 26.02 31.56
C LEU A 86 -4.73 26.70 30.23
N ASN A 87 -5.85 26.33 29.61
CA ASN A 87 -6.34 26.94 28.36
C ASN A 87 -6.50 28.47 28.48
N ARG A 88 -6.97 28.94 29.65
CA ARG A 88 -7.08 30.38 29.94
C ARG A 88 -5.71 31.06 30.02
N VAL A 89 -4.73 30.47 30.73
CA VAL A 89 -3.36 30.99 30.81
C VAL A 89 -2.71 31.05 29.42
N ILE A 90 -2.85 29.98 28.62
CA ILE A 90 -2.36 29.90 27.24
C ILE A 90 -2.95 31.03 26.40
N SER A 91 -4.26 31.26 26.49
CA SER A 91 -4.95 32.31 25.72
C SER A 91 -4.48 33.72 26.10
N LEU A 92 -4.19 33.96 27.38
CA LEU A 92 -3.76 35.27 27.90
C LEU A 92 -2.28 35.58 27.61
N ARG A 93 -1.43 34.56 27.56
CA ARG A 93 0.02 34.68 27.37
C ARG A 93 0.49 34.19 26.00
N MET A 94 -0.42 34.08 25.05
CA MET A 94 -0.09 33.61 23.71
C MET A 94 0.94 34.52 23.06
N THR A 95 1.98 33.91 22.49
CA THR A 95 3.03 34.57 21.71
C THR A 95 3.40 33.64 20.56
N PRO A 96 3.96 34.15 19.44
CA PRO A 96 4.39 33.29 18.34
C PRO A 96 5.33 32.15 18.79
N ARG A 97 6.25 32.45 19.70
CA ARG A 97 7.16 31.45 20.27
C ARG A 97 6.43 30.39 21.10
N LEU A 98 5.47 30.80 21.93
CA LEU A 98 4.69 29.84 22.74
C LEU A 98 3.83 28.95 21.84
N PHE A 99 3.28 29.50 20.76
CA PHE A 99 2.53 28.77 19.74
C PHE A 99 3.41 27.72 19.06
N ASP A 100 4.61 28.10 18.61
CA ASP A 100 5.58 27.17 18.00
C ASP A 100 5.93 26.01 18.95
N ILE A 101 6.22 26.29 20.24
CA ILE A 101 6.50 25.25 21.24
C ILE A 101 5.28 24.32 21.42
N GLY A 102 4.08 24.88 21.41
CA GLY A 102 2.84 24.12 21.50
C GLY A 102 2.64 23.20 20.31
N TRP A 103 2.90 23.70 19.10
CA TRP A 103 2.85 22.92 17.88
C TRP A 103 3.85 21.75 17.91
N TYR A 104 5.10 21.99 18.31
CA TYR A 104 6.09 20.91 18.43
C TYR A 104 5.69 19.87 19.48
N THR A 105 5.20 20.32 20.65
CA THR A 105 4.73 19.42 21.72
C THR A 105 3.55 18.58 21.23
N PHE A 106 2.63 19.18 20.49
CA PHE A 106 1.48 18.51 19.90
C PHE A 106 1.90 17.40 18.95
N GLN A 107 2.91 17.59 18.11
CA GLN A 107 3.32 16.57 17.14
C GLN A 107 3.81 15.26 17.80
N TYR A 108 4.35 15.33 19.02
CA TYR A 108 4.73 14.14 19.80
C TYR A 108 3.57 13.51 20.58
N HIS A 109 2.56 14.31 20.93
CA HIS A 109 1.45 13.91 21.78
C HIS A 109 0.09 14.16 21.11
N TYR A 110 -0.01 13.98 19.79
CA TYR A 110 -1.19 14.40 19.02
C TYR A 110 -2.47 13.65 19.41
N LYS A 111 -2.34 12.47 20.02
CA LYS A 111 -3.44 11.67 20.56
C LYS A 111 -3.97 12.18 21.91
N ASN A 112 -3.29 13.13 22.56
CA ASN A 112 -3.71 13.69 23.84
C ASN A 112 -4.82 14.73 23.63
N GLY A 113 -6.04 14.41 24.05
CA GLY A 113 -7.22 15.28 23.89
C GLY A 113 -7.12 16.61 24.65
N ALA A 114 -6.46 16.64 25.81
CA ALA A 114 -6.21 17.87 26.56
C ALA A 114 -5.27 18.80 25.78
N LEU A 115 -4.26 18.23 25.13
CA LEU A 115 -3.35 18.99 24.28
C LEU A 115 -4.03 19.51 23.01
N GLN A 116 -4.94 18.75 22.40
CA GLN A 116 -5.78 19.22 21.29
C GLN A 116 -6.62 20.45 21.70
N SER A 117 -7.31 20.38 22.84
CA SER A 117 -8.10 21.48 23.39
C SER A 117 -7.26 22.73 23.71
N ALA A 118 -6.08 22.52 24.29
CA ALA A 118 -5.13 23.60 24.56
C ALA A 118 -4.60 24.25 23.28
N LEU A 119 -4.25 23.44 22.28
CA LEU A 119 -3.79 23.93 20.98
C LEU A 119 -4.87 24.72 20.26
N GLN A 120 -6.14 24.34 20.41
CA GLN A 120 -7.26 25.09 19.85
C GLN A 120 -7.47 26.45 20.54
N SER A 121 -7.36 26.48 21.86
CA SER A 121 -7.37 27.74 22.61
C SER A 121 -6.21 28.63 22.16
N ALA A 122 -5.04 28.03 21.91
CA ALA A 122 -3.89 28.74 21.36
C ALA A 122 -4.12 29.28 19.95
N CYS A 123 -4.71 28.48 19.04
CA CYS A 123 -5.07 28.92 17.69
C CYS A 123 -6.03 30.12 17.73
N THR A 124 -7.06 30.06 18.57
CA THR A 124 -8.02 31.15 18.76
C THR A 124 -7.34 32.43 19.24
N ALA A 125 -6.46 32.33 20.24
CA ALA A 125 -5.71 33.48 20.73
C ALA A 125 -4.70 34.00 19.70
N TYR A 126 -3.98 33.12 19.02
CA TYR A 126 -2.96 33.48 18.03
C TYR A 126 -3.56 34.16 16.79
N SER A 127 -4.73 33.69 16.32
CA SER A 127 -5.47 34.33 15.23
C SER A 127 -5.85 35.80 15.50
N ARG A 128 -6.00 36.17 16.78
CA ARG A 128 -6.27 37.56 17.19
C ARG A 128 -5.00 38.41 17.29
N ILE A 129 -3.86 37.78 17.57
CA ILE A 129 -2.56 38.46 17.73
C ILE A 129 -1.94 38.74 16.35
N ASP A 130 -1.89 37.71 15.49
CA ASP A 130 -1.32 37.81 14.15
C ASP A 130 -2.14 36.97 13.15
N PRO A 131 -3.24 37.52 12.61
CA PRO A 131 -4.13 36.79 11.72
C PRO A 131 -3.43 36.36 10.42
N LEU A 132 -2.49 37.17 9.90
CA LEU A 132 -1.82 36.90 8.63
C LEU A 132 -0.78 35.78 8.77
N ALA A 133 -0.04 35.75 9.87
CA ALA A 133 0.86 34.63 10.15
C ALA A 133 0.06 33.34 10.41
N PHE A 134 -1.03 33.43 11.18
CA PHE A 134 -1.86 32.26 11.46
C PHE A 134 -2.51 31.67 10.20
N GLN A 135 -3.01 32.50 9.29
CA GLN A 135 -3.63 32.05 8.02
C GLN A 135 -2.66 31.23 7.15
N LYS A 136 -1.35 31.45 7.28
CA LYS A 136 -0.32 30.66 6.59
C LYS A 136 0.04 29.37 7.33
N HIS A 137 -0.31 29.27 8.61
CA HIS A 137 0.00 28.11 9.43
C HIS A 137 -0.94 26.94 9.13
N LEU A 138 -0.42 25.71 9.18
CA LEU A 138 -1.19 24.48 8.91
C LEU A 138 -2.45 24.38 9.78
N LEU A 139 -2.29 24.67 11.08
CA LEU A 139 -3.38 24.65 12.07
C LEU A 139 -4.56 25.58 11.77
N SER A 140 -4.41 26.59 10.90
CA SER A 140 -5.57 27.41 10.48
C SER A 140 -6.55 26.66 9.58
N ARG A 141 -6.12 25.52 9.03
CA ARG A 141 -6.88 24.69 8.09
C ARG A 141 -7.41 23.41 8.75
N ILE A 142 -6.97 23.11 9.96
CA ILE A 142 -7.36 21.91 10.71
C ILE A 142 -8.48 22.27 11.68
N PRO A 143 -9.67 21.66 11.58
CA PRO A 143 -10.66 21.70 12.65
C PRO A 143 -10.13 20.90 13.84
N LEU A 144 -9.78 21.60 14.93
CA LEU A 144 -9.32 20.96 16.17
C LEU A 144 -10.49 20.52 17.07
N ASN A 145 -11.72 20.96 16.79
CA ASN A 145 -12.93 20.50 17.44
C ASN A 145 -13.55 19.34 16.66
N GLY A 146 -13.78 18.20 17.34
CA GLY A 146 -14.56 17.09 16.76
C GLY A 146 -16.00 17.48 16.39
N GLU A 147 -16.59 18.46 17.09
CA GLU A 147 -17.95 18.96 16.77
C GLU A 147 -18.01 19.67 15.41
N ASP A 148 -16.96 20.40 15.04
CA ASP A 148 -16.89 21.13 13.76
C ASP A 148 -16.67 20.16 12.59
N VAL A 149 -16.00 19.02 12.82
CA VAL A 149 -15.80 17.97 11.79
C VAL A 149 -17.11 17.28 11.45
N ALA A 150 -17.92 16.92 12.45
CA ALA A 150 -19.24 16.32 12.24
C ALA A 150 -20.17 17.27 11.46
N ALA A 151 -20.14 18.56 11.77
CA ALA A 151 -20.89 19.59 11.04
C ALA A 151 -20.37 19.78 9.61
N ALA A 152 -19.05 19.82 9.40
CA ALA A 152 -18.44 19.94 8.09
C ALA A 152 -18.74 18.72 7.19
N ALA A 153 -18.63 17.50 7.73
CA ALA A 153 -18.95 16.26 7.04
C ALA A 153 -20.45 16.17 6.69
N ALA A 154 -21.33 16.58 7.61
CA ALA A 154 -22.78 16.61 7.36
C ALA A 154 -23.20 17.68 6.34
N SER A 155 -22.43 18.77 6.20
CA SER A 155 -22.78 19.89 5.31
C SER A 155 -22.53 19.63 3.83
N GLY A 156 -21.77 18.57 3.45
CA GLY A 156 -21.47 18.26 2.04
C GLY A 156 -20.90 19.44 1.26
N ALA A 157 -20.25 20.40 1.94
CA ALA A 157 -19.87 21.67 1.36
C ALA A 157 -18.76 21.48 0.31
N THR A 158 -19.16 21.38 -0.95
CA THR A 158 -18.29 21.68 -2.10
C THR A 158 -17.66 23.05 -1.88
N ALA A 159 -16.32 23.07 -1.86
CA ALA A 159 -15.51 24.27 -1.65
C ALA A 159 -15.98 25.44 -2.54
N PRO A 160 -15.91 26.70 -2.06
CA PRO A 160 -16.28 27.85 -2.88
C PRO A 160 -15.32 27.97 -4.06
N SER A 161 -15.85 27.81 -5.28
CA SER A 161 -15.13 28.12 -6.51
C SER A 161 -14.77 29.60 -6.52
N ALA A 162 -13.50 29.92 -6.29
CA ALA A 162 -12.96 31.24 -6.56
C ALA A 162 -12.92 31.46 -8.08
N SER A 163 -13.89 32.20 -8.62
CA SER A 163 -13.83 32.70 -9.99
C SER A 163 -12.78 33.81 -10.07
N ILE A 164 -11.63 33.53 -10.65
CA ILE A 164 -10.70 34.56 -11.11
C ILE A 164 -10.90 34.73 -12.61
N ALA A 165 -11.44 35.88 -12.99
CA ALA A 165 -11.47 36.37 -14.36
C ALA A 165 -10.12 37.03 -14.68
N ALA A 166 -9.46 36.53 -15.73
CA ALA A 166 -8.47 37.23 -16.55
C ALA A 166 -8.52 36.51 -17.92
N GLY A 167 -8.74 37.16 -19.06
CA GLY A 167 -8.11 38.39 -19.52
C GLY A 167 -7.21 37.99 -20.68
N ALA A 168 -7.68 38.18 -21.91
CA ALA A 168 -7.01 37.80 -23.14
C ALA A 168 -5.73 38.60 -23.40
N SER A 169 -4.69 37.94 -23.92
CA SER A 169 -3.69 38.58 -24.80
C SER A 169 -2.96 37.53 -25.63
N ASP A 170 -2.96 37.77 -26.95
CA ASP A 170 -2.18 37.08 -27.98
C ASP A 170 -0.67 37.28 -27.82
N ALA A 171 0.13 36.24 -28.17
CA ALA A 171 1.03 36.24 -29.34
C ALA A 171 2.23 35.27 -29.24
N ALA A 172 2.44 34.54 -30.35
CA ALA A 172 3.71 34.15 -30.99
C ALA A 172 4.55 32.94 -30.47
N ALA A 173 4.38 31.83 -31.20
CA ALA A 173 5.38 31.11 -32.01
C ALA A 173 6.66 30.50 -31.38
N SER A 174 6.69 29.16 -31.31
CA SER A 174 7.72 28.22 -31.83
C SER A 174 7.36 26.83 -31.28
N GLY A 175 7.39 25.69 -31.98
CA GLY A 175 8.17 25.27 -33.13
C GLY A 175 9.10 24.13 -32.72
N ALA A 176 8.58 22.91 -32.48
CA ALA A 176 9.39 21.69 -32.48
C ALA A 176 8.52 20.41 -32.51
N THR A 177 8.84 19.57 -33.49
CA THR A 177 8.28 18.27 -33.87
C THR A 177 8.89 17.11 -33.08
N ALA A 178 8.09 16.11 -32.66
CA ALA A 178 8.47 14.69 -32.55
C ALA A 178 7.23 13.78 -32.32
N PRO A 179 7.27 12.49 -32.70
CA PRO A 179 6.09 11.74 -33.15
C PRO A 179 5.40 10.89 -32.08
N SER A 180 4.08 10.77 -32.24
CA SER A 180 3.21 9.82 -31.53
C SER A 180 3.31 8.41 -32.12
N ALA A 181 3.49 7.41 -31.26
CA ALA A 181 3.25 6.00 -31.58
C ALA A 181 1.92 5.58 -30.94
N SER A 182 0.96 5.25 -31.80
CA SER A 182 -0.34 4.68 -31.47
C SER A 182 -0.21 3.18 -31.20
N ILE A 183 -0.71 2.69 -30.06
CA ILE A 183 -1.06 1.28 -29.89
C ILE A 183 -2.56 1.19 -29.63
N ALA A 184 -3.20 0.38 -30.47
CA ALA A 184 -4.62 0.18 -30.56
C ALA A 184 -5.18 -0.55 -29.32
N ALA A 185 -6.30 -0.03 -28.83
CA ALA A 185 -7.17 -0.71 -27.88
C ALA A 185 -7.96 -1.82 -28.60
N GLY A 186 -7.84 -3.05 -28.09
CA GLY A 186 -8.75 -4.15 -28.40
C GLY A 186 -9.76 -4.29 -27.27
N ALA A 187 -11.02 -4.02 -27.56
CA ALA A 187 -12.15 -4.31 -26.69
C ALA A 187 -12.52 -5.80 -26.76
N SER A 188 -12.87 -6.40 -25.62
CA SER A 188 -13.67 -7.62 -25.58
C SER A 188 -14.60 -7.61 -24.37
N ASP A 189 -15.88 -7.82 -24.66
CA ASP A 189 -17.04 -7.89 -23.78
C ASP A 189 -17.10 -9.14 -22.89
N ALA A 190 -17.97 -9.02 -21.87
CA ALA A 190 -18.68 -10.03 -21.07
C ALA A 190 -17.89 -10.65 -19.88
N ALA A 191 -18.47 -10.88 -18.68
CA ALA A 191 -19.87 -11.11 -18.34
C ALA A 191 -20.17 -10.77 -16.86
N ALA A 192 -21.46 -10.52 -16.60
CA ALA A 192 -22.07 -10.33 -15.29
C ALA A 192 -22.37 -11.64 -14.56
N SER A 193 -22.15 -11.66 -13.25
CA SER A 193 -22.81 -12.47 -12.19
C SER A 193 -21.96 -12.28 -10.92
N GLY A 194 -22.43 -12.09 -9.70
CA GLY A 194 -23.72 -12.21 -9.05
C GLY A 194 -23.44 -11.94 -7.57
N ALA A 195 -24.26 -11.10 -6.95
CA ALA A 195 -24.15 -10.73 -5.55
C ALA A 195 -24.80 -11.80 -4.66
N SER A 196 -24.16 -12.14 -3.54
CA SER A 196 -24.83 -12.72 -2.36
C SER A 196 -23.98 -12.54 -1.10
N ASP A 197 -24.51 -11.75 -0.17
CA ASP A 197 -24.55 -11.91 1.28
C ASP A 197 -23.38 -12.60 2.01
N ALA A 198 -22.67 -11.82 2.82
CA ALA A 198 -22.08 -12.30 4.07
C ALA A 198 -22.03 -11.15 5.09
N ALA A 199 -23.13 -10.99 5.82
CA ALA A 199 -23.19 -10.22 7.05
C ALA A 199 -22.72 -11.10 8.23
N GLY A 200 -21.93 -10.51 9.13
CA GLY A 200 -21.89 -10.93 10.54
C GLY A 200 -20.54 -11.41 11.05
N ALA A 201 -19.80 -10.51 11.70
CA ALA A 201 -19.08 -10.78 12.97
C ALA A 201 -18.42 -9.48 13.48
N SER A 202 -19.17 -8.64 14.21
CA SER A 202 -18.58 -7.58 15.04
C SER A 202 -18.33 -8.13 16.44
N VAL A 203 -17.07 -8.33 16.81
CA VAL A 203 -16.67 -8.69 18.18
C VAL A 203 -16.08 -7.46 18.85
N ALA A 204 -16.53 -7.23 20.09
CA ALA A 204 -16.32 -6.05 20.90
C ALA A 204 -14.86 -5.84 21.34
N ALA A 205 -14.29 -4.68 20.99
CA ALA A 205 -13.14 -4.08 21.63
C ALA A 205 -13.57 -2.69 22.15
N GLY A 206 -14.02 -2.63 23.41
CA GLY A 206 -14.66 -1.45 23.98
C GLY A 206 -13.93 -0.94 25.21
N ALA A 207 -12.94 -0.06 25.00
CA ALA A 207 -12.58 1.06 25.90
C ALA A 207 -11.31 1.81 25.42
N SER A 208 -10.40 1.18 24.67
CA SER A 208 -9.19 1.86 24.12
C SER A 208 -9.40 2.54 22.76
N ASP A 209 -10.46 2.19 22.03
CA ASP A 209 -10.67 2.64 20.65
C ASP A 209 -11.36 4.00 20.52
N ALA A 210 -11.99 4.51 21.58
CA ALA A 210 -12.67 5.82 21.53
C ALA A 210 -11.67 6.98 21.33
N ALA A 211 -10.51 6.93 21.99
CA ALA A 211 -9.44 7.92 21.79
C ALA A 211 -8.76 7.77 20.41
N ALA A 212 -8.76 6.56 19.84
CA ALA A 212 -8.27 6.33 18.48
C ALA A 212 -9.22 6.90 17.41
N SER A 213 -10.54 6.90 17.67
CA SER A 213 -11.55 7.44 16.75
C SER A 213 -11.50 8.97 16.63
N GLY A 214 -11.21 9.70 17.71
CA GLY A 214 -11.09 11.17 17.65
C GLY A 214 -9.85 11.65 16.90
N ALA A 215 -8.77 10.87 16.94
CA ALA A 215 -7.53 11.21 16.24
C ALA A 215 -7.60 11.00 14.72
N THR A 216 -8.47 10.09 14.25
CA THR A 216 -8.64 9.80 12.82
C THR A 216 -9.29 10.97 12.07
N ASP A 217 -10.19 11.70 12.74
CA ASP A 217 -10.87 12.87 12.17
C ASP A 217 -9.93 14.06 11.88
N LEU A 218 -8.83 14.19 12.62
CA LEU A 218 -7.89 15.32 12.49
C LEU A 218 -7.12 15.30 11.16
N PHE A 219 -6.85 14.11 10.62
CA PHE A 219 -6.03 13.97 9.41
C PHE A 219 -6.83 14.10 8.12
N LEU A 220 -8.14 13.83 8.14
CA LEU A 220 -8.95 13.82 6.91
C LEU A 220 -8.94 15.18 6.18
N PRO A 221 -9.10 16.34 6.83
CA PRO A 221 -9.02 17.65 6.16
C PRO A 221 -7.63 17.92 5.58
N LEU A 222 -6.58 17.54 6.32
CA LEU A 222 -5.19 17.70 5.88
C LEU A 222 -4.90 16.88 4.64
N VAL A 223 -5.26 15.59 4.67
CA VAL A 223 -5.04 14.69 3.55
C VAL A 223 -5.86 15.13 2.35
N THR A 224 -7.10 15.60 2.56
CA THR A 224 -7.94 16.16 1.48
C THR A 224 -7.30 17.39 0.85
N GLU A 225 -6.67 18.25 1.65
CA GLU A 225 -5.91 19.39 1.14
C GLU A 225 -4.67 18.93 0.37
N MET A 226 -3.88 18.04 0.94
CA MET A 226 -2.69 17.46 0.32
C MET A 226 -3.00 16.80 -1.03
N GLN A 227 -4.17 16.16 -1.15
CA GLN A 227 -4.64 15.55 -2.41
C GLN A 227 -4.99 16.55 -3.50
N LYS A 228 -5.29 17.82 -3.18
CA LYS A 228 -5.53 18.86 -4.18
C LYS A 228 -4.25 19.20 -4.95
N ASP A 229 -3.09 18.97 -4.34
CA ASP A 229 -1.80 19.15 -4.98
C ASP A 229 -1.29 17.82 -5.54
N SER A 230 -1.48 17.63 -6.84
CA SER A 230 -1.04 16.42 -7.55
C SER A 230 0.48 16.24 -7.60
N GLU A 231 1.25 17.30 -7.28
CA GLU A 231 2.71 17.31 -7.33
C GLU A 231 3.35 17.46 -5.94
N LEU A 232 2.56 17.20 -4.89
CA LEU A 232 2.99 17.35 -3.51
C LEU A 232 4.20 16.46 -3.20
N ASN A 233 5.30 17.10 -2.79
CA ASN A 233 6.44 16.46 -2.17
C ASN A 233 6.29 16.53 -0.63
N LEU A 234 6.14 15.39 0.03
CA LEU A 234 5.89 15.30 1.47
C LEU A 234 7.04 15.86 2.31
N THR A 235 8.29 15.73 1.87
CA THR A 235 9.46 16.31 2.56
C THR A 235 9.38 17.83 2.54
N GLN A 236 9.08 18.42 1.38
CA GLN A 236 8.90 19.87 1.23
C GLN A 236 7.68 20.35 2.02
N TYR A 237 6.56 19.65 1.93
CA TYR A 237 5.34 19.97 2.69
C TYR A 237 5.60 19.96 4.20
N SER A 238 6.32 18.95 4.69
CA SER A 238 6.71 18.87 6.10
C SER A 238 7.61 20.04 6.51
N LEU A 239 8.57 20.43 5.67
CA LEU A 239 9.43 21.58 5.93
C LEU A 239 8.64 22.90 5.97
N GLU A 240 7.74 23.09 5.01
CA GLU A 240 6.94 24.32 4.87
C GLU A 240 5.98 24.51 6.05
N HIS A 241 5.41 23.41 6.54
CA HIS A 241 4.49 23.40 7.68
C HIS A 241 5.15 23.08 9.03
N ARG A 242 6.49 23.05 9.09
CA ARG A 242 7.27 22.76 10.31
C ARG A 242 6.82 21.46 11.00
N ILE A 243 6.51 20.45 10.20
CA ILE A 243 6.26 19.10 10.66
C ILE A 243 7.63 18.46 10.95
N ARG A 244 7.80 17.98 12.18
CA ARG A 244 9.05 17.42 12.67
C ARG A 244 9.20 16.00 12.13
N GLN A 245 10.40 15.76 11.58
CA GLN A 245 10.83 14.44 11.15
C GLN A 245 10.77 13.44 12.31
N ASP A 246 10.29 12.23 12.01
CA ASP A 246 10.18 11.11 12.95
C ASP A 246 9.22 11.39 14.12
N SER A 247 8.33 12.39 13.98
CA SER A 247 7.27 12.61 14.96
C SER A 247 6.12 11.61 14.72
N PRO A 248 5.47 11.11 15.80
CA PRO A 248 4.28 10.27 15.68
C PRO A 248 3.16 10.93 14.84
N PHE A 249 3.07 12.26 14.88
CA PHE A 249 2.14 13.01 14.04
C PHE A 249 2.48 12.93 12.56
N GLN A 250 3.76 13.10 12.18
CA GLN A 250 4.18 12.96 10.78
C GLN A 250 3.90 11.56 10.26
N GLN A 251 4.25 10.53 11.05
CA GLN A 251 4.01 9.14 10.69
C GLN A 251 2.51 8.91 10.43
N ALA A 252 1.66 9.30 11.37
CA ALA A 252 0.21 9.14 11.22
C ALA A 252 -0.36 9.94 10.04
N LEU A 253 0.13 11.16 9.81
CA LEU A 253 -0.26 11.96 8.65
C LEU A 253 0.10 11.25 7.34
N TYR A 254 1.30 10.68 7.24
CA TYR A 254 1.75 9.98 6.05
C TYR A 254 1.00 8.67 5.85
N GLU A 255 0.74 7.91 6.90
CA GLU A 255 -0.11 6.71 6.85
C GLU A 255 -1.49 7.02 6.26
N HIS A 256 -2.16 8.07 6.76
CA HIS A 256 -3.46 8.49 6.22
C HIS A 256 -3.33 8.99 4.78
N PHE A 257 -2.29 9.74 4.45
CA PHE A 257 -2.05 10.19 3.08
C PHE A 257 -1.89 9.00 2.12
N PHE A 258 -1.00 8.05 2.43
CA PHE A 258 -0.74 6.89 1.57
C PHE A 258 -1.91 5.91 1.49
N ALA A 259 -2.78 5.88 2.49
CA ALA A 259 -4.01 5.10 2.45
C ALA A 259 -5.02 5.58 1.39
N VAL A 260 -4.94 6.83 0.91
CA VAL A 260 -5.92 7.37 -0.05
C VAL A 260 -5.31 8.10 -1.25
N CYS A 261 -4.00 8.35 -1.28
CA CYS A 261 -3.35 9.13 -2.34
C CYS A 261 -3.35 8.42 -3.71
N SER A 262 -3.13 9.20 -4.77
CA SER A 262 -3.07 8.71 -6.15
C SER A 262 -1.77 7.94 -6.43
N PRO A 263 -1.70 7.08 -7.48
CA PRO A 263 -0.47 6.40 -7.86
C PRO A 263 0.69 7.35 -8.16
N ARG A 264 0.39 8.52 -8.74
CA ARG A 264 1.38 9.57 -8.99
C ARG A 264 1.97 10.10 -7.68
N ALA A 265 1.14 10.34 -6.67
CA ALA A 265 1.61 10.79 -5.36
C ALA A 265 2.46 9.74 -4.65
N VAL A 266 2.13 8.45 -4.76
CA VAL A 266 2.97 7.35 -4.25
C VAL A 266 4.35 7.38 -4.91
N ARG A 267 4.42 7.50 -6.25
CA ARG A 267 5.69 7.53 -6.98
C ARG A 267 6.58 8.71 -6.57
N LEU A 268 5.99 9.90 -6.44
CA LEU A 268 6.74 11.10 -6.01
C LEU A 268 7.29 10.97 -4.59
N ASN A 269 6.62 10.20 -3.73
CA ASN A 269 6.93 10.12 -2.30
C ASN A 269 7.32 8.70 -1.86
N GLN A 270 7.85 7.88 -2.78
CA GLN A 270 8.19 6.48 -2.50
C GLN A 270 9.21 6.32 -1.37
N GLY A 271 10.17 7.24 -1.27
CA GLY A 271 11.20 7.21 -0.21
C GLY A 271 10.60 7.40 1.17
N GLU A 272 9.62 8.30 1.31
CA GLU A 272 8.90 8.54 2.55
C GLU A 272 8.01 7.34 2.92
N LEU A 273 7.37 6.71 1.93
CA LEU A 273 6.60 5.49 2.16
C LEU A 273 7.50 4.34 2.65
N ILE A 274 8.64 4.11 1.99
CA ILE A 274 9.63 3.11 2.42
C ILE A 274 10.10 3.38 3.85
N HIS A 275 10.31 4.65 4.20
CA HIS A 275 10.75 5.04 5.53
C HIS A 275 9.73 4.73 6.63
N ILE A 276 8.44 4.97 6.40
CA ILE A 276 7.40 4.76 7.43
C ILE A 276 6.90 3.31 7.52
N LEU A 277 7.04 2.50 6.47
CA LEU A 277 6.52 1.13 6.40
C LEU A 277 6.92 0.24 7.60
N PRO A 278 8.18 0.26 8.10
CA PRO A 278 8.58 -0.54 9.25
C PRO A 278 7.81 -0.23 10.53
N GLU A 279 7.48 1.04 10.75
CA GLU A 279 6.84 1.55 11.98
C GLU A 279 5.30 1.57 11.88
N THR A 280 4.77 1.37 10.68
CA THR A 280 3.33 1.45 10.41
C THR A 280 2.56 0.33 11.15
N GLY A 281 1.51 0.72 11.87
CA GLY A 281 0.60 -0.21 12.54
C GLY A 281 -0.20 -1.08 11.57
N GLU A 282 -0.62 -2.28 11.97
CA GLU A 282 -1.22 -3.27 11.05
C GLU A 282 -2.48 -2.77 10.31
N ALA A 283 -3.35 -2.03 11.01
CA ALA A 283 -4.56 -1.46 10.40
C ALA A 283 -4.22 -0.40 9.33
N ALA A 284 -3.28 0.49 9.61
CA ALA A 284 -2.81 1.50 8.66
C ALA A 284 -2.05 0.85 7.50
N LEU A 285 -1.21 -0.15 7.78
CA LEU A 285 -0.47 -0.91 6.78
C LEU A 285 -1.42 -1.57 5.80
N THR A 286 -2.49 -2.18 6.29
CA THR A 286 -3.54 -2.79 5.46
C THR A 286 -4.13 -1.77 4.48
N ALA A 287 -4.54 -0.59 4.96
CA ALA A 287 -5.12 0.45 4.12
C ALA A 287 -4.11 0.99 3.08
N VAL A 288 -2.86 1.19 3.49
CA VAL A 288 -1.77 1.64 2.61
C VAL A 288 -1.49 0.62 1.50
N LEU A 289 -1.33 -0.65 1.86
CA LEU A 289 -1.07 -1.74 0.90
C LEU A 289 -2.26 -1.94 -0.03
N GLN A 290 -3.49 -1.91 0.49
CA GLN A 290 -4.69 -2.02 -0.32
C GLN A 290 -4.76 -0.89 -1.35
N ASN A 291 -4.53 0.37 -0.95
CA ASN A 291 -4.52 1.50 -1.87
C ASN A 291 -3.41 1.37 -2.93
N TYR A 292 -2.19 1.00 -2.51
CA TYR A 292 -1.06 0.81 -3.42
C TYR A 292 -1.33 -0.28 -4.45
N MET A 293 -1.73 -1.49 -4.04
CA MET A 293 -1.93 -2.62 -4.96
C MET A 293 -3.13 -2.42 -5.88
N THR A 294 -4.22 -1.86 -5.36
CA THR A 294 -5.45 -1.64 -6.14
C THR A 294 -5.22 -0.63 -7.28
N ARG A 295 -4.43 0.42 -7.01
CA ARG A 295 -4.28 1.53 -7.95
C ARG A 295 -3.04 1.45 -8.84
N ALA A 296 -1.99 0.75 -8.41
CA ALA A 296 -0.78 0.62 -9.22
C ALA A 296 -0.95 -0.49 -10.26
N ASP A 297 -0.58 -0.18 -11.50
CA ASP A 297 -0.42 -1.20 -12.52
C ASP A 297 0.87 -1.99 -12.24
N PHE A 298 0.85 -3.26 -12.63
CA PHE A 298 1.96 -4.19 -12.48
C PHE A 298 3.29 -3.65 -13.03
N LEU A 299 3.23 -2.91 -14.13
CA LEU A 299 4.39 -2.31 -14.78
C LEU A 299 4.90 -1.03 -14.08
N GLU A 300 4.09 -0.41 -13.23
CA GLU A 300 4.42 0.82 -12.51
C GLU A 300 4.97 0.56 -11.09
N PHE A 301 5.07 -0.71 -10.71
CA PHE A 301 5.58 -1.12 -9.42
C PHE A 301 7.04 -0.66 -9.21
N SER A 302 7.27 0.02 -8.09
CA SER A 302 8.61 0.42 -7.66
C SER A 302 9.30 -0.76 -7.00
N ASP A 303 10.52 -1.07 -7.45
CA ASP A 303 11.25 -2.22 -6.95
C ASP A 303 11.60 -2.08 -5.47
N ASP A 304 12.14 -0.92 -5.09
CA ASP A 304 12.55 -0.63 -3.72
C ASP A 304 11.35 -0.69 -2.76
N LEU A 305 10.20 -0.16 -3.20
CA LEU A 305 8.98 -0.17 -2.39
C LEU A 305 8.44 -1.58 -2.22
N ASN A 306 8.40 -2.38 -3.29
CA ASN A 306 7.91 -3.76 -3.20
C ASN A 306 8.85 -4.65 -2.37
N GLU A 307 10.16 -4.47 -2.48
CA GLU A 307 11.10 -5.14 -1.58
C GLU A 307 10.84 -4.74 -0.11
N ALA A 308 10.63 -3.45 0.18
CA ALA A 308 10.29 -2.98 1.53
C ALA A 308 8.97 -3.58 2.05
N ILE A 309 7.95 -3.67 1.18
CA ILE A 309 6.67 -4.33 1.49
C ILE A 309 6.91 -5.81 1.82
N LEU A 310 7.70 -6.53 1.03
CA LEU A 310 7.99 -7.94 1.27
C LEU A 310 8.82 -8.16 2.54
N GLN A 311 9.74 -7.26 2.86
CA GLN A 311 10.48 -7.29 4.13
C GLN A 311 9.54 -7.10 5.33
N ARG A 312 8.53 -6.22 5.21
CA ARG A 312 7.61 -5.90 6.31
C ARG A 312 6.44 -6.88 6.44
N ALA A 313 5.86 -7.31 5.32
CA ALA A 313 4.60 -8.08 5.24
C ALA A 313 4.82 -9.54 4.84
N GLY A 314 6.04 -9.91 4.41
CA GLY A 314 6.34 -11.24 3.89
C GLY A 314 5.73 -11.51 2.52
N MET A 315 6.00 -12.72 1.99
CA MET A 315 5.41 -13.18 0.74
C MET A 315 3.93 -13.54 0.94
N PRO A 316 3.02 -13.01 0.11
CA PRO A 316 1.62 -13.41 0.14
C PRO A 316 1.43 -14.89 -0.16
N VAL A 317 0.61 -15.57 0.65
CA VAL A 317 0.32 -17.00 0.51
C VAL A 317 -0.88 -17.18 -0.43
N PRO A 318 -0.79 -18.06 -1.46
CA PRO A 318 -1.97 -18.46 -2.23
C PRO A 318 -3.04 -19.02 -1.29
N ASP A 319 -4.22 -18.41 -1.28
CA ASP A 319 -5.37 -18.76 -0.43
C ASP A 319 -5.29 -18.32 1.04
N GLY A 320 -4.26 -17.56 1.43
CA GLY A 320 -4.13 -16.99 2.78
C GLY A 320 -4.72 -15.58 2.90
N ASP A 321 -5.12 -15.22 4.13
CA ASP A 321 -5.48 -13.84 4.47
C ASP A 321 -4.19 -13.01 4.62
N TRP A 322 -3.83 -12.27 3.57
CA TRP A 322 -2.66 -11.40 3.57
C TRP A 322 -3.11 -9.97 3.88
N TYR A 323 -3.32 -9.67 5.16
CA TYR A 323 -3.80 -8.37 5.65
C TYR A 323 -5.18 -7.96 5.10
N GLY A 324 -6.10 -8.90 4.85
CA GLY A 324 -7.41 -8.59 4.26
C GLY A 324 -7.34 -8.12 2.80
N ILE A 325 -6.16 -8.17 2.17
CA ILE A 325 -5.97 -7.75 0.79
C ILE A 325 -6.56 -8.83 -0.14
N PRO A 326 -7.38 -8.46 -1.14
CA PRO A 326 -7.96 -9.41 -2.07
C PRO A 326 -6.89 -10.28 -2.76
N ALA A 327 -7.18 -11.56 -2.95
CA ALA A 327 -6.24 -12.51 -3.56
C ALA A 327 -5.74 -12.07 -4.95
N SER A 328 -6.58 -11.39 -5.74
CA SER A 328 -6.21 -10.85 -7.04
C SER A 328 -5.13 -9.77 -6.95
N GLU A 329 -5.14 -8.97 -5.88
CA GLU A 329 -4.18 -7.89 -5.66
C GLU A 329 -2.86 -8.43 -5.11
N SER A 330 -2.92 -9.38 -4.16
CA SER A 330 -1.71 -10.04 -3.65
C SER A 330 -1.01 -10.89 -4.72
N GLU A 331 -1.77 -11.44 -5.68
CA GLU A 331 -1.21 -12.15 -6.84
C GLU A 331 -0.33 -11.23 -7.72
N LYS A 332 -0.67 -9.94 -7.85
CA LYS A 332 0.19 -8.97 -8.58
C LYS A 332 1.56 -8.86 -7.96
N LEU A 333 1.64 -8.76 -6.63
CA LEU A 333 2.93 -8.69 -5.92
C LEU A 333 3.73 -9.99 -6.07
N ARG A 334 3.07 -11.16 -6.05
CA ARG A 334 3.74 -12.44 -6.32
C ARG A 334 4.34 -12.49 -7.72
N LYS A 335 3.53 -12.13 -8.72
CA LYS A 335 3.96 -12.06 -10.12
C LYS A 335 5.15 -11.10 -10.27
N TRP A 336 5.11 -9.98 -9.57
CA TRP A 336 6.19 -9.00 -9.61
C TRP A 336 7.45 -9.59 -8.99
N HIS A 337 7.34 -10.23 -7.82
CA HIS A 337 8.46 -10.86 -7.14
C HIS A 337 9.12 -11.95 -7.99
N THR A 338 8.30 -12.79 -8.65
CA THR A 338 8.76 -13.77 -9.62
C THR A 338 9.57 -13.12 -10.75
N LEU A 339 9.03 -12.09 -11.41
CA LEU A 339 9.76 -11.38 -12.45
C LEU A 339 10.99 -10.65 -11.93
N PHE A 340 10.93 -10.11 -10.71
CA PHE A 340 12.01 -9.40 -10.06
C PHE A 340 13.24 -10.30 -9.88
N HIS A 341 13.05 -11.53 -9.39
CA HIS A 341 14.15 -12.50 -9.25
C HIS A 341 14.75 -12.91 -10.60
N ILE A 342 13.90 -13.21 -11.59
CA ILE A 342 14.36 -13.55 -12.94
C ILE A 342 15.15 -12.37 -13.54
N ARG A 343 14.65 -11.14 -13.38
CA ARG A 343 15.29 -9.91 -13.86
C ARG A 343 16.61 -9.64 -13.16
N ARG A 344 16.67 -9.81 -11.83
CA ARG A 344 17.90 -9.65 -11.03
C ARG A 344 18.96 -10.70 -11.39
N PHE A 345 18.53 -11.91 -11.75
CA PHE A 345 19.44 -13.00 -12.11
C PHE A 345 20.04 -12.85 -13.52
N TYR A 346 19.23 -12.50 -14.53
CA TYR A 346 19.70 -12.41 -15.93
C TYR A 346 19.98 -10.98 -16.44
N GLY A 347 19.45 -9.96 -15.77
CA GLY A 347 19.36 -8.59 -16.29
C GLY A 347 18.21 -8.39 -17.29
N ASN A 348 17.83 -7.13 -17.53
CA ASN A 348 16.67 -6.76 -18.35
C ASN A 348 16.79 -7.16 -19.82
N ALA A 349 18.01 -7.24 -20.35
CA ALA A 349 18.28 -7.53 -21.75
C ALA A 349 18.57 -9.02 -22.04
N GLY A 350 18.54 -9.88 -21.00
CA GLY A 350 18.85 -11.30 -21.15
C GLY A 350 17.79 -12.01 -22.01
N ILE A 351 18.22 -12.80 -23.00
CA ILE A 351 17.32 -13.63 -23.82
C ILE A 351 16.48 -14.55 -22.92
N LYS A 352 17.11 -15.13 -21.88
CA LYS A 352 16.44 -15.94 -20.87
C LYS A 352 15.34 -15.18 -20.14
N TYR A 353 15.60 -13.93 -19.71
CA TYR A 353 14.57 -13.08 -19.11
C TYR A 353 13.39 -12.85 -20.06
N GLN A 354 13.65 -12.55 -21.34
CA GLN A 354 12.58 -12.35 -22.33
C GLN A 354 11.70 -13.59 -22.54
N ILE A 355 12.30 -14.78 -22.55
CA ILE A 355 11.55 -16.03 -22.69
C ILE A 355 10.77 -16.32 -21.41
N TYR A 356 11.44 -16.35 -20.27
CA TYR A 356 10.80 -16.71 -19.00
C TYR A 356 9.72 -15.71 -18.59
N SER A 357 9.94 -14.40 -18.80
CA SER A 357 8.91 -13.38 -18.50
C SER A 357 7.64 -13.56 -19.32
N SER A 358 7.67 -14.25 -20.46
CA SER A 358 6.45 -14.59 -21.22
C SER A 358 5.59 -15.69 -20.58
N PHE A 359 6.13 -16.40 -19.56
CA PHE A 359 5.45 -17.49 -18.85
C PHE A 359 5.20 -17.19 -17.37
N TYR A 360 5.34 -15.93 -16.93
CA TYR A 360 5.28 -15.57 -15.50
C TYR A 360 3.94 -15.92 -14.82
N GLU A 361 2.83 -15.95 -15.57
CA GLU A 361 1.51 -16.35 -15.06
C GLU A 361 1.42 -17.84 -14.71
N ASP A 362 2.30 -18.65 -15.30
CA ASP A 362 2.34 -20.11 -15.14
C ASP A 362 3.38 -20.58 -14.13
N MET A 363 4.21 -19.66 -13.63
CA MET A 363 5.21 -19.95 -12.61
C MET A 363 4.56 -19.97 -11.24
N LEU A 364 4.74 -21.06 -10.51
CA LEU A 364 4.27 -21.19 -9.13
C LEU A 364 5.23 -20.55 -8.14
N ASN A 365 6.53 -20.74 -8.38
CA ASN A 365 7.60 -20.26 -7.50
C ASN A 365 8.89 -20.03 -8.29
N VAL A 366 9.68 -19.05 -7.85
CA VAL A 366 11.03 -18.79 -8.35
C VAL A 366 11.95 -18.59 -7.17
N GLU A 367 13.00 -19.42 -7.11
CA GLU A 367 13.98 -19.40 -6.04
C GLU A 367 15.38 -19.27 -6.62
N VAL A 368 16.20 -18.41 -6.00
CA VAL A 368 17.63 -18.35 -6.26
C VAL A 368 18.31 -19.23 -5.22
N SER A 369 19.28 -20.05 -5.64
CA SER A 369 20.09 -20.83 -4.70
C SER A 369 20.79 -19.96 -3.66
N GLU A 370 21.08 -20.50 -2.48
CA GLU A 370 21.73 -19.76 -1.38
C GLU A 370 23.06 -19.10 -1.79
N ASP A 371 23.79 -19.74 -2.70
CA ASP A 371 25.06 -19.27 -3.25
C ASP A 371 24.90 -18.32 -4.45
N GLY A 372 23.67 -18.06 -4.90
CA GLY A 372 23.36 -17.22 -6.05
C GLY A 372 23.83 -17.79 -7.40
N ARG A 373 24.18 -19.08 -7.46
CA ARG A 373 24.72 -19.74 -8.66
C ARG A 373 23.67 -20.37 -9.54
N ALA A 374 22.46 -20.62 -9.05
CA ALA A 374 21.38 -21.22 -9.83
C ALA A 374 20.05 -20.53 -9.57
N LEU A 375 19.20 -20.50 -10.60
CA LEU A 375 17.80 -20.10 -10.52
C LEU A 375 16.91 -21.34 -10.72
N PHE A 376 15.94 -21.53 -9.84
CA PHE A 376 14.93 -22.58 -9.91
C PHE A 376 13.57 -21.96 -10.23
N ILE A 377 12.94 -22.40 -11.32
CA ILE A 377 11.62 -21.92 -11.76
C ILE A 377 10.65 -23.10 -11.74
N ASP A 378 9.70 -23.11 -10.80
CA ASP A 378 8.72 -24.18 -10.63
C ASP A 378 7.43 -23.88 -11.41
N PHE A 379 7.10 -24.73 -12.39
CA PHE A 379 5.86 -24.66 -13.17
C PHE A 379 4.78 -25.63 -12.67
N GLY A 380 5.02 -26.33 -11.56
CA GLY A 380 4.07 -27.24 -10.94
C GLY A 380 4.29 -28.70 -11.27
N GLY A 381 4.44 -29.07 -12.55
CA GLY A 381 4.78 -30.46 -12.94
C GLY A 381 6.24 -30.65 -13.38
N PHE A 382 6.95 -29.57 -13.70
CA PHE A 382 8.39 -29.57 -13.99
C PHE A 382 9.05 -28.35 -13.36
N VAL A 383 10.37 -28.40 -13.21
CA VAL A 383 11.20 -27.32 -12.68
C VAL A 383 12.30 -27.03 -13.68
N VAL A 384 12.50 -25.75 -14.02
CA VAL A 384 13.65 -25.31 -14.81
C VAL A 384 14.76 -24.88 -13.87
N VAL A 385 15.94 -25.47 -14.04
CA VAL A 385 17.16 -25.18 -13.29
C VAL A 385 18.12 -24.45 -14.22
N ASP A 386 18.52 -23.24 -13.83
CA ASP A 386 19.38 -22.39 -14.64
C ASP A 386 20.68 -22.02 -13.90
N PRO A 387 21.80 -22.68 -14.24
CA PRO A 387 23.10 -22.31 -13.71
C PRO A 387 23.58 -20.98 -14.29
N ARG A 388 23.96 -20.06 -13.41
CA ARG A 388 24.45 -18.71 -13.73
C ARG A 388 25.68 -18.73 -14.64
N GLU A 389 26.53 -19.73 -14.48
CA GLU A 389 27.75 -19.90 -15.28
C GLU A 389 27.44 -20.29 -16.74
N GLN A 390 26.29 -20.91 -16.99
CA GLN A 390 25.89 -21.38 -18.32
C GLN A 390 24.90 -20.41 -18.96
N GLN A 391 25.41 -19.32 -19.51
CA GLN A 391 24.58 -18.21 -20.03
C GLN A 391 23.52 -18.64 -21.05
N ASN A 392 23.78 -19.67 -21.86
CA ASN A 392 22.91 -20.12 -22.96
C ASN A 392 22.24 -21.47 -22.72
N ILE A 393 22.40 -22.08 -21.54
CA ILE A 393 21.88 -23.42 -21.26
C ILE A 393 21.09 -23.38 -19.95
N SER A 394 19.95 -24.05 -19.94
CA SER A 394 19.20 -24.38 -18.72
C SER A 394 18.75 -25.83 -18.80
N TYR A 395 18.30 -26.39 -17.70
CA TYR A 395 17.86 -27.78 -17.63
C TYR A 395 16.42 -27.84 -17.16
N LEU A 396 15.59 -28.61 -17.84
CA LEU A 396 14.21 -28.87 -17.43
C LEU A 396 14.15 -30.25 -16.79
N TYR A 397 13.62 -30.31 -15.57
CA TYR A 397 13.46 -31.53 -14.80
C TYR A 397 11.99 -31.84 -14.56
N GLU A 398 11.60 -33.10 -14.70
CA GLU A 398 10.35 -33.57 -14.11
C GLU A 398 10.40 -33.35 -12.59
N LYS A 399 9.30 -32.83 -12.00
CA LYS A 399 9.30 -32.40 -10.59
C LYS A 399 9.62 -33.51 -9.59
N ALA A 400 9.23 -34.76 -9.88
CA ALA A 400 9.54 -35.89 -9.02
C ALA A 400 11.05 -36.16 -8.96
N LEU A 401 11.71 -36.16 -10.12
CA LEU A 401 13.15 -36.33 -10.23
C LEU A 401 13.90 -35.14 -9.63
N PHE A 402 13.46 -33.92 -9.93
CA PHE A 402 14.04 -32.70 -9.35
C PHE A 402 14.10 -32.78 -7.83
N LYS A 403 13.01 -33.16 -7.15
CA LYS A 403 13.00 -33.28 -5.68
C LYS A 403 14.04 -34.27 -5.17
N SER A 404 14.12 -35.44 -5.79
CA SER A 404 15.11 -36.46 -5.38
C SER A 404 16.56 -36.01 -5.57
N GLU A 405 16.86 -35.29 -6.66
CA GLU A 405 18.20 -34.76 -6.89
C GLU A 405 18.51 -33.52 -6.05
N PHE A 406 17.51 -32.66 -5.82
CA PHE A 406 17.61 -31.48 -4.97
C PHE A 406 17.88 -31.84 -3.51
N ASP A 407 17.26 -32.91 -3.00
CA ASP A 407 17.53 -33.42 -1.66
C ASP A 407 18.98 -33.94 -1.54
N ILE A 408 19.52 -34.56 -2.59
CA ILE A 408 20.92 -34.98 -2.62
C ILE A 408 21.85 -33.76 -2.61
N TYR A 409 21.55 -32.73 -3.40
CA TYR A 409 22.32 -31.49 -3.38
C TYR A 409 22.29 -30.79 -2.03
N LYS A 410 21.11 -30.67 -1.43
CA LYS A 410 20.94 -29.96 -0.15
C LYS A 410 21.69 -30.65 0.99
N ASN A 411 21.77 -31.99 0.95
CA ASN A 411 22.44 -32.80 1.97
C ASN A 411 23.90 -33.13 1.64
N GLY A 412 24.34 -32.89 0.40
CA GLY A 412 25.69 -33.22 -0.08
C GLY A 412 26.72 -32.13 0.17
N ASP A 413 27.98 -32.44 -0.13
CA ASP A 413 29.07 -31.47 -0.14
C ASP A 413 28.79 -30.46 -1.25
N LYS A 414 28.53 -29.18 -0.90
CA LYS A 414 28.01 -28.10 -1.77
C LYS A 414 28.94 -27.70 -2.94
N THR A 415 29.85 -28.57 -3.37
CA THR A 415 30.66 -28.39 -4.58
C THR A 415 29.75 -28.51 -5.81
N THR A 416 29.19 -27.36 -6.19
CA THR A 416 28.22 -27.13 -7.27
C THR A 416 28.56 -27.77 -8.60
N ASP A 417 29.83 -28.03 -8.86
CA ASP A 417 30.30 -28.53 -10.16
C ASP A 417 29.86 -29.98 -10.42
N SER A 418 29.51 -30.72 -9.37
CA SER A 418 29.12 -32.13 -9.48
C SER A 418 27.62 -32.36 -9.72
N TRP A 419 26.77 -31.38 -9.41
CA TRP A 419 25.32 -31.55 -9.50
C TRP A 419 24.77 -31.35 -10.92
N PHE A 420 25.40 -30.51 -11.74
CA PHE A 420 24.97 -30.30 -13.13
C PHE A 420 25.37 -31.51 -13.99
N VAL A 421 24.57 -32.56 -13.84
CA VAL A 421 24.40 -33.74 -14.68
C VAL A 421 25.69 -34.41 -15.13
N THR A 422 26.07 -35.46 -14.39
CA THR A 422 27.08 -36.45 -14.83
C THR A 422 26.61 -37.32 -16.00
N ARG A 423 25.36 -37.17 -16.48
CA ARG A 423 24.86 -37.93 -17.63
C ARG A 423 25.54 -37.42 -18.90
N ARG A 424 26.17 -38.35 -19.61
CA ARG A 424 26.94 -38.05 -20.84
C ARG A 424 26.08 -37.50 -21.98
N GLN A 425 24.77 -37.75 -21.98
CA GLN A 425 23.86 -37.31 -23.03
C GLN A 425 22.52 -36.93 -22.41
N ILE A 426 22.13 -35.66 -22.57
CA ILE A 426 20.81 -35.13 -22.22
C ILE A 426 20.21 -34.63 -23.54
N PRO A 427 19.01 -35.10 -23.93
CA PRO A 427 18.36 -34.65 -25.15
C PRO A 427 18.07 -33.14 -25.10
N GLU A 428 18.21 -32.47 -26.24
CA GLU A 428 17.88 -31.05 -26.36
C GLU A 428 16.37 -30.87 -26.63
N ALA A 429 15.83 -29.69 -26.31
CA ALA A 429 14.43 -29.34 -26.61
C ALA A 429 14.04 -29.57 -28.09
N ARG A 430 15.00 -29.38 -29.00
CA ARG A 430 14.84 -29.65 -30.44
C ARG A 430 14.52 -31.12 -30.70
N ASP A 431 15.26 -32.03 -30.07
CA ASP A 431 15.15 -33.47 -30.31
C ASP A 431 13.81 -34.00 -29.77
N VAL A 432 13.34 -33.43 -28.65
CA VAL A 432 12.00 -33.71 -28.12
C VAL A 432 10.91 -33.32 -29.11
N ILE A 433 11.00 -32.13 -29.73
CA ILE A 433 9.97 -31.64 -30.66
C ILE A 433 10.01 -32.39 -32.00
N ILE A 434 11.21 -32.64 -32.56
CA ILE A 434 11.37 -33.23 -33.88
C ILE A 434 11.27 -34.76 -33.84
N GLU A 435 11.91 -35.39 -32.86
CA GLU A 435 12.06 -36.85 -32.79
C GLU A 435 11.09 -37.49 -31.78
N ASN A 436 10.31 -36.66 -31.06
CA ASN A 436 9.35 -37.10 -30.04
C ASN A 436 10.01 -37.94 -28.93
N ILE A 437 11.25 -37.60 -28.58
CA ILE A 437 11.98 -38.23 -27.47
C ILE A 437 11.37 -37.77 -26.15
N THR A 438 11.04 -38.73 -25.29
CA THR A 438 10.60 -38.46 -23.91
C THR A 438 11.73 -38.77 -22.94
N ASP A 439 12.17 -37.77 -22.17
CA ASP A 439 13.10 -37.95 -21.06
C ASP A 439 12.66 -37.09 -19.86
N SER A 440 13.07 -37.52 -18.68
CA SER A 440 12.88 -36.89 -17.38
C SER A 440 13.71 -35.62 -17.17
N ILE A 441 14.82 -35.47 -17.92
CA ILE A 441 15.69 -34.29 -17.92
C ILE A 441 15.91 -33.86 -19.37
N LEU A 442 15.70 -32.58 -19.66
CA LEU A 442 15.92 -31.98 -20.97
C LEU A 442 16.91 -30.83 -20.90
N ARG A 443 17.72 -30.64 -21.94
CA ARG A 443 18.60 -29.48 -22.08
C ARG A 443 17.93 -28.40 -22.90
N LEU A 444 17.78 -27.21 -22.33
CA LEU A 444 17.22 -26.02 -22.96
C LEU A 444 18.36 -25.14 -23.48
N VAL A 445 18.44 -24.93 -24.79
CA VAL A 445 19.49 -24.12 -25.43
C VAL A 445 18.90 -22.81 -25.93
N PHE A 446 19.43 -21.68 -25.46
CA PHE A 446 18.88 -20.33 -25.69
C PHE A 446 19.57 -19.56 -26.83
N HIS A 447 20.48 -20.21 -27.57
CA HIS A 447 21.19 -19.61 -28.70
C HIS A 447 20.43 -19.81 -30.03
N GLU A 448 20.54 -18.84 -30.93
CA GLU A 448 19.99 -18.89 -32.31
C GLU A 448 18.52 -19.37 -32.39
N ILE A 449 18.29 -20.52 -33.02
CA ILE A 449 16.98 -21.14 -33.24
C ILE A 449 16.52 -21.91 -31.99
N GLY A 450 17.45 -22.32 -31.13
CA GLY A 450 17.19 -23.07 -29.89
C GLY A 450 16.14 -22.39 -29.01
N LYS A 451 16.18 -21.06 -28.92
CA LYS A 451 15.21 -20.26 -28.14
C LYS A 451 13.76 -20.41 -28.59
N LEU A 452 13.52 -20.69 -29.87
CA LEU A 452 12.17 -20.93 -30.41
C LEU A 452 11.66 -22.29 -29.93
N TYR A 453 12.49 -23.34 -30.04
CA TYR A 453 12.17 -24.67 -29.52
C TYR A 453 11.92 -24.67 -28.02
N VAL A 454 12.72 -23.91 -27.25
CA VAL A 454 12.49 -23.78 -25.80
C VAL A 454 11.12 -23.16 -25.51
N LYS A 455 10.77 -22.09 -26.23
CA LYS A 455 9.47 -21.42 -26.05
C LYS A 455 8.30 -22.35 -26.40
N ASP A 456 8.39 -23.04 -27.52
CA ASP A 456 7.33 -23.96 -27.98
C ASP A 456 7.19 -25.15 -27.01
N LEU A 457 8.31 -25.74 -26.59
CA LEU A 457 8.33 -26.84 -25.62
C LEU A 457 7.67 -26.43 -24.29
N LEU A 458 8.08 -25.29 -23.71
CA LEU A 458 7.50 -24.80 -22.46
C LEU A 458 5.99 -24.55 -22.61
N SER A 459 5.57 -23.95 -23.72
CA SER A 459 4.15 -23.70 -24.02
C SER A 459 3.34 -25.01 -24.06
N ASP A 460 3.86 -26.03 -24.72
CA ASP A 460 3.20 -27.33 -24.85
C ASP A 460 3.15 -28.09 -23.52
N MET A 461 4.23 -28.06 -22.74
CA MET A 461 4.27 -28.71 -21.42
C MET A 461 3.30 -28.04 -20.44
N ILE A 462 3.29 -26.70 -20.38
CA ILE A 462 2.35 -25.94 -19.54
C ILE A 462 0.90 -26.21 -19.95
N ARG A 463 0.62 -26.22 -21.26
CA ARG A 463 -0.72 -26.54 -21.80
C ARG A 463 -1.16 -27.94 -21.38
N THR A 464 -0.28 -28.92 -21.49
CA THR A 464 -0.55 -30.32 -21.11
C THR A 464 -0.85 -30.42 -19.62
N GLN A 465 -0.06 -29.77 -18.76
CA GLN A 465 -0.30 -29.72 -17.32
C GLN A 465 -1.64 -29.10 -16.96
N LYS A 466 -2.02 -27.98 -17.60
CA LYS A 466 -3.33 -27.34 -17.40
C LYS A 466 -4.47 -28.30 -17.74
N ILE A 467 -4.35 -29.08 -18.82
CA ILE A 467 -5.34 -30.09 -19.22
C ILE A 467 -5.43 -31.19 -18.15
N GLU A 468 -4.29 -31.70 -17.67
CA GLU A 468 -4.27 -32.72 -16.63
C GLU A 468 -4.88 -32.25 -15.30
N ILE A 469 -4.54 -31.02 -14.87
CA ILE A 469 -5.11 -30.42 -13.65
C ILE A 469 -6.63 -30.27 -13.78
N ARG A 470 -7.13 -29.80 -14.94
CA ARG A 470 -8.57 -29.71 -15.22
C ARG A 470 -9.23 -31.09 -15.19
N LYS A 471 -8.60 -32.11 -15.77
CA LYS A 471 -9.09 -33.50 -15.76
C LYS A 471 -9.16 -34.05 -14.34
N LYS A 472 -8.10 -33.87 -13.53
CA LYS A 472 -8.06 -34.27 -12.11
C LYS A 472 -9.14 -33.56 -11.29
N ARG A 473 -9.35 -32.25 -11.48
CA ARG A 473 -10.42 -31.48 -10.82
C ARG A 473 -11.81 -31.98 -11.20
N ARG A 474 -12.05 -32.27 -12.49
CA ARG A 474 -13.32 -32.87 -12.95
C ARG A 474 -13.56 -34.23 -12.31
N MET A 475 -12.57 -35.12 -12.33
CA MET A 475 -12.67 -36.45 -11.70
C MET A 475 -12.93 -36.36 -10.19
N LYS A 476 -12.27 -35.43 -9.49
CA LYS A 476 -12.53 -35.17 -8.06
C LYS A 476 -13.94 -34.66 -7.83
N SER A 477 -14.41 -33.69 -8.61
CA SER A 477 -15.78 -33.17 -8.49
C SER A 477 -16.85 -34.23 -8.76
N THR A 478 -16.64 -35.11 -9.75
CA THR A 478 -17.58 -36.21 -10.05
C THR A 478 -17.57 -37.27 -8.95
N ALA A 479 -16.41 -37.55 -8.35
CA ALA A 479 -16.31 -38.47 -7.22
C ALA A 479 -17.01 -37.91 -5.97
N THR A 480 -16.83 -36.61 -5.67
CA THR A 480 -17.51 -35.95 -4.54
C THR A 480 -19.02 -35.86 -4.76
N ALA A 481 -19.47 -35.54 -5.98
CA ALA A 481 -20.89 -35.52 -6.31
C ALA A 481 -21.54 -36.92 -6.21
N SER A 482 -20.86 -37.96 -6.69
CA SER A 482 -21.31 -39.36 -6.56
C SER A 482 -21.38 -39.80 -5.10
N ALA A 483 -20.38 -39.46 -4.28
CA ALA A 483 -20.38 -39.76 -2.85
C ALA A 483 -21.50 -39.02 -2.09
N ALA A 484 -21.75 -37.74 -2.41
CA ALA A 484 -22.85 -36.97 -1.84
C ALA A 484 -24.22 -37.54 -2.25
N ALA A 485 -24.39 -37.95 -3.51
CA ALA A 485 -25.61 -38.60 -3.98
C ALA A 485 -25.86 -39.92 -3.25
N ALA A 486 -24.83 -40.77 -3.09
CA ALA A 486 -24.93 -42.01 -2.32
C ALA A 486 -25.30 -41.79 -0.85
N ALA A 487 -24.74 -40.75 -0.21
CA ALA A 487 -25.06 -40.38 1.17
C ALA A 487 -26.51 -39.88 1.31
N SER A 488 -27.00 -39.07 0.37
CA SER A 488 -28.40 -38.60 0.36
C SER A 488 -29.41 -39.73 0.10
N GLY A 489 -29.07 -40.70 -0.76
CA GLY A 489 -29.89 -41.89 -1.01
C GLY A 489 -30.01 -42.81 0.21
N ALA A 490 -28.94 -42.95 0.99
CA ALA A 490 -28.98 -43.71 2.24
C ALA A 490 -29.81 -43.00 3.34
N SER A 491 -29.82 -41.67 3.38
CA SER A 491 -30.63 -40.90 4.33
C SER A 491 -32.13 -40.95 4.01
N ALA A 492 -32.52 -41.01 2.73
CA ALA A 492 -33.93 -41.16 2.34
C ALA A 492 -34.49 -42.57 2.60
N ALA A 493 -33.66 -43.60 2.61
CA ALA A 493 -34.06 -44.97 2.95
C ALA A 493 -34.24 -45.20 4.47
N ALA A 494 -33.69 -44.33 5.31
CA ALA A 494 -33.78 -44.45 6.78
C ALA A 494 -35.00 -43.73 7.39
N SER A 495 -35.78 -42.96 6.61
CA SER A 495 -36.93 -42.19 7.08
C SER A 495 -38.31 -42.74 6.64
N THR A 496 -38.36 -43.94 6.07
CA THR A 496 -39.60 -44.58 5.57
C THR A 496 -40.17 -45.69 6.49
N SER A 497 -40.00 -45.56 7.81
CA SER A 497 -40.68 -46.41 8.81
C SER A 497 -41.50 -45.57 9.80
N ALA A 498 -42.58 -44.96 9.33
CA ALA A 498 -43.70 -44.54 10.17
C ALA A 498 -45.01 -44.88 9.43
N PRO A 499 -45.91 -45.71 10.00
CA PRO A 499 -47.13 -46.12 9.33
C PRO A 499 -48.25 -45.09 9.47
N ASP A 500 -48.89 -44.83 8.33
CA ASP A 500 -50.29 -44.47 8.06
C ASP A 500 -51.16 -43.86 9.16
N SER A 501 -51.67 -42.66 8.87
CA SER A 501 -53.04 -42.25 9.21
C SER A 501 -53.58 -41.16 8.26
N ALA A 502 -54.47 -41.59 7.36
CA ALA A 502 -55.62 -40.89 6.75
C ALA A 502 -55.43 -39.74 5.71
N PRO A 503 -56.15 -39.79 4.56
CA PRO A 503 -56.28 -38.68 3.62
C PRO A 503 -57.65 -37.97 3.72
N ALA A 504 -57.64 -36.63 3.62
CA ALA A 504 -58.80 -35.80 3.25
C ALA A 504 -58.32 -34.86 2.12
N VAL A 505 -58.73 -35.10 0.87
CA VAL A 505 -59.92 -34.55 0.17
C VAL A 505 -59.77 -33.06 -0.20
N ALA A 506 -59.84 -32.84 -1.53
CA ALA A 506 -60.27 -31.61 -2.23
C ALA A 506 -59.30 -30.39 -2.15
N THR A 507 -59.10 -29.57 -3.18
CA THR A 507 -59.93 -29.27 -4.35
C THR A 507 -59.08 -28.56 -5.41
N ALA A 508 -59.47 -28.77 -6.66
CA ALA A 508 -58.96 -28.09 -7.85
C ALA A 508 -59.24 -26.58 -7.86
N SER A 509 -58.41 -25.82 -8.58
CA SER A 509 -58.84 -24.70 -9.43
C SER A 509 -57.74 -24.40 -10.45
N ALA A 510 -58.15 -24.36 -11.72
CA ALA A 510 -57.39 -23.97 -12.90
C ALA A 510 -57.61 -22.45 -13.17
N PRO A 511 -57.47 -21.92 -14.40
CA PRO A 511 -56.23 -21.43 -15.01
C PRO A 511 -56.35 -19.98 -15.53
N ASP A 512 -55.25 -19.36 -15.96
CA ASP A 512 -55.28 -18.25 -16.94
C ASP A 512 -53.87 -18.13 -17.58
N SER A 513 -53.69 -18.45 -18.86
CA SER A 513 -54.04 -17.70 -20.08
C SER A 513 -53.12 -16.48 -20.32
N ALA A 514 -52.23 -16.60 -21.32
CA ALA A 514 -51.79 -15.52 -22.21
C ALA A 514 -50.70 -16.02 -23.19
N ALA A 515 -51.08 -16.23 -24.45
CA ALA A 515 -50.24 -15.96 -25.62
C ALA A 515 -50.62 -14.55 -26.13
N PRO A 516 -50.14 -14.01 -27.28
CA PRO A 516 -49.04 -14.41 -28.18
C PRO A 516 -48.13 -13.21 -28.59
N SER A 517 -47.05 -13.42 -29.34
CA SER A 517 -46.74 -12.56 -30.49
C SER A 517 -45.71 -13.19 -31.44
N LYS A 518 -46.00 -13.11 -32.74
CA LYS A 518 -45.22 -13.63 -33.87
C LYS A 518 -44.61 -12.47 -34.67
N ARG A 519 -43.43 -12.74 -35.25
CA ARG A 519 -42.88 -12.25 -36.55
C ARG A 519 -42.39 -10.78 -36.61
N PRO A 520 -41.57 -10.39 -37.64
CA PRO A 520 -41.12 -11.15 -38.82
C PRO A 520 -39.61 -11.10 -39.15
N THR A 521 -39.28 -11.98 -40.10
CA THR A 521 -38.08 -12.09 -40.95
C THR A 521 -38.08 -11.09 -42.12
N ALA A 522 -36.90 -10.62 -42.53
CA ALA A 522 -36.56 -10.08 -43.87
C ALA A 522 -35.02 -10.20 -44.04
N SER A 523 -34.49 -11.10 -44.89
CA SER A 523 -34.13 -10.94 -46.31
C SER A 523 -33.12 -9.80 -46.57
N ALA A 524 -31.86 -10.10 -46.85
CA ALA A 524 -31.27 -10.34 -48.19
C ALA A 524 -30.85 -9.05 -48.92
N GLY A 525 -29.57 -8.95 -49.24
CA GLY A 525 -28.98 -7.87 -50.05
C GLY A 525 -27.59 -8.27 -50.55
N GLU A 526 -27.54 -8.70 -51.80
CA GLU A 526 -26.38 -9.17 -52.56
C GLU A 526 -25.51 -8.03 -53.13
N ARG A 527 -24.21 -8.35 -53.32
CA ARG A 527 -23.28 -7.95 -54.40
C ARG A 527 -22.88 -6.46 -54.57
N SER A 528 -21.56 -6.23 -54.59
CA SER A 528 -20.88 -5.69 -55.78
C SER A 528 -19.36 -5.90 -55.72
N ALA A 529 -18.80 -6.29 -56.86
CA ALA A 529 -17.39 -6.52 -57.14
C ALA A 529 -16.67 -5.23 -57.62
N GLY A 530 -15.33 -5.27 -57.62
CA GLY A 530 -14.44 -4.36 -58.35
C GLY A 530 -13.00 -4.43 -57.81
N ASP A 531 -12.11 -5.26 -58.39
CA ASP A 531 -11.10 -4.93 -59.44
C ASP A 531 -9.81 -4.32 -58.82
N ARG A 532 -8.73 -5.09 -58.57
CA ARG A 532 -7.59 -5.49 -59.44
C ARG A 532 -6.88 -4.36 -60.21
N THR A 533 -5.68 -4.00 -59.74
CA THR A 533 -4.43 -3.69 -60.49
C THR A 533 -3.30 -3.56 -59.44
N ALA A 534 -2.29 -4.44 -59.34
CA ALA A 534 -1.08 -4.61 -60.18
C ALA A 534 -0.01 -3.50 -60.03
N GLY A 535 1.21 -3.89 -59.62
CA GLY A 535 2.46 -3.09 -59.71
C GLY A 535 3.47 -3.40 -58.58
N SER A 536 4.44 -4.30 -58.80
CA SER A 536 5.88 -3.98 -59.04
C SER A 536 6.70 -3.85 -57.74
N LEU A 537 7.48 -4.83 -57.26
CA LEU A 537 8.84 -5.28 -57.66
C LEU A 537 9.94 -4.20 -57.68
N SER A 538 11.09 -4.57 -57.07
CA SER A 538 12.41 -3.89 -56.95
C SER A 538 12.50 -2.75 -55.91
N GLN A 539 13.52 -2.63 -55.05
CA GLN A 539 14.86 -3.23 -54.89
C GLN A 539 15.10 -3.61 -53.43
#